data_AF-A0A3D0H580-F1
#
_entry.id   AF-A0A3D0H580-F1
#
_cell.length_a   1.000
_cell.length_b   1.000
_cell.length_c   1.000
_cell.angle_alpha   90.00
_cell.angle_beta   90.00
_cell.angle_gamma   90.00
#
_symmetry.space_group_name_H-M   'P 1'
#
loop_
_entity.id
_entity.type
_entity.pdbx_description
1 polymer ?
#
loop_
_entity_poly.entity_id
_entity_poly.type
_entity_poly.pdbx_seq_one_letter_code
_entity_poly.pdbx_strand_id
1 'polypeptide(L)'
;AYAMAITDLDPIEHGLIFERFLNAERISMPDIDVDFCIHGREEVLHYVSEKYGKENVAQIITFGTMQPKAVVRDVGRALAMPYNEVDRIAKLIPATLGMTLRKAFELEPRLGDLQRDNPQIQELFEVARVLEGLTRHASTHAAGVVLADQPIVEYMPLYRGQ
;
A
#
# COMPACT_ATOMS: atom_id res chain seq x y z
N ALA A 1 -0.36 -11.87 26.88
CA ALA A 1 0.72 -11.42 25.99
C ALA A 1 2.00 -11.15 26.79
N TYR A 2 1.98 -10.21 27.74
CA TYR A 2 3.14 -9.84 28.58
C TYR A 2 3.85 -11.04 29.23
N ALA A 3 3.14 -11.91 29.95
CA ALA A 3 3.74 -13.08 30.60
C ALA A 3 4.39 -14.10 29.66
N MET A 4 4.08 -14.06 28.35
CA MET A 4 4.70 -14.93 27.33
C MET A 4 5.75 -14.19 26.49
N ALA A 5 6.17 -12.99 26.91
CA ALA A 5 7.15 -12.16 26.20
C ALA A 5 6.74 -11.80 24.75
N ILE A 6 5.43 -11.77 24.47
CA ILE A 6 4.91 -11.26 23.17
C ILE A 6 4.92 -9.72 23.15
N THR A 7 4.74 -9.10 24.31
CA THR A 7 4.73 -7.64 24.50
C THR A 7 5.65 -7.29 25.66
N ASP A 8 6.31 -6.13 25.60
CA ASP A 8 7.29 -5.72 26.60
C ASP A 8 6.73 -4.86 27.75
N LEU A 9 5.47 -4.42 27.66
CA LEU A 9 4.83 -3.54 28.65
C LEU A 9 3.93 -4.32 29.63
N ASP A 10 4.04 -3.99 30.92
CA ASP A 10 3.17 -4.51 31.97
C ASP A 10 1.77 -3.85 31.87
N PRO A 11 0.71 -4.62 31.56
CA PRO A 11 -0.62 -4.06 31.43
C PRO A 11 -1.23 -3.62 32.76
N ILE A 12 -0.83 -4.20 33.89
CA ILE A 12 -1.38 -3.85 35.22
C ILE A 12 -0.83 -2.51 35.66
N GLU A 13 0.49 -2.29 35.49
CA GLU A 13 1.14 -1.02 35.84
C GLU A 13 0.53 0.16 35.07
N HIS A 14 0.23 -0.04 33.79
CA HIS A 14 -0.29 1.00 32.90
C HIS A 14 -1.83 1.03 32.78
N GLY A 15 -2.55 0.18 33.53
CA GLY A 15 -4.02 0.12 33.48
C GLY A 15 -4.58 -0.26 32.09
N LEU A 16 -3.84 -1.05 31.31
CA LEU A 16 -4.26 -1.52 30.00
C LEU A 16 -5.31 -2.64 30.15
N ILE A 17 -6.44 -2.47 29.49
CA ILE A 17 -7.62 -3.34 29.63
C ILE A 17 -7.59 -4.46 28.59
N PHE A 18 -7.69 -5.71 29.03
CA PHE A 18 -7.64 -6.89 28.14
C PHE A 18 -8.85 -6.96 27.19
N GLU A 19 -10.03 -6.60 27.66
CA GLU A 19 -11.29 -6.65 26.90
C GLU A 19 -11.30 -5.66 25.72
N ARG A 20 -10.38 -4.69 25.70
CA ARG A 20 -10.16 -3.84 24.52
C ARG A 20 -9.53 -4.59 23.36
N PHE A 21 -8.76 -5.63 23.66
CA PHE A 21 -8.13 -6.53 22.70
C PHE A 21 -9.06 -7.69 22.33
N LEU A 22 -9.59 -8.42 23.32
CA LEU A 22 -10.49 -9.55 23.09
C LEU A 22 -11.66 -9.52 24.07
N ASN A 23 -12.87 -9.28 23.55
CA ASN A 23 -14.08 -9.19 24.37
C ASN A 23 -14.95 -10.44 24.17
N ALA A 24 -15.28 -11.13 25.26
CA ALA A 24 -16.11 -12.34 25.24
C ALA A 24 -17.55 -12.10 24.75
N GLU A 25 -18.07 -10.89 24.90
CA GLU A 25 -19.42 -10.50 24.46
C GLU A 25 -19.47 -10.15 22.96
N ARG A 26 -18.32 -9.98 22.31
CA ARG A 26 -18.22 -9.62 20.89
C ARG A 26 -17.50 -10.72 20.12
N ILE A 27 -18.22 -11.35 19.19
CA ILE A 27 -17.61 -12.26 18.21
C ILE A 27 -16.64 -11.45 17.35
N SER A 28 -15.35 -11.65 17.59
CA SER A 28 -14.25 -11.03 16.86
C SER A 28 -13.07 -11.99 16.90
N MET A 29 -12.30 -12.02 15.80
CA MET A 29 -11.03 -12.75 15.81
C MET A 29 -10.01 -11.91 16.60
N PRO A 30 -9.22 -12.52 17.50
CA PRO A 30 -8.13 -11.81 18.13
C PRO A 30 -7.09 -11.45 17.06
N ASP A 31 -6.68 -10.19 17.02
CA ASP A 31 -5.65 -9.71 16.10
C ASP A 31 -4.59 -8.93 16.86
N ILE A 32 -3.39 -9.52 16.97
CA ILE A 32 -2.26 -8.95 17.72
C ILE A 32 -1.50 -7.92 16.87
N ASP A 33 -1.67 -7.93 15.54
CA ASP A 33 -0.89 -7.10 14.62
C ASP A 33 0.63 -7.24 14.86
N VAL A 34 1.15 -8.48 14.79
CA VAL A 34 2.58 -8.75 14.98
C VAL A 34 3.37 -8.39 13.73
N ASP A 35 4.20 -7.36 13.86
CA ASP A 35 5.16 -6.94 12.84
C ASP A 35 6.58 -7.41 13.20
N PHE A 36 7.44 -7.58 12.18
CA PHE A 36 8.87 -7.79 12.36
C PHE A 36 9.68 -6.88 11.44
N CYS A 37 10.92 -6.59 11.84
CA CYS A 37 11.79 -5.71 11.08
C CYS A 37 12.12 -6.28 9.70
N ILE A 38 12.40 -5.40 8.73
CA ILE A 38 12.93 -5.82 7.43
C ILE A 38 14.26 -6.57 7.56
N HIS A 39 15.06 -6.22 8.58
CA HIS A 39 16.27 -6.95 8.95
C HIS A 39 15.88 -8.27 9.61
N GLY A 40 16.38 -9.39 9.09
CA GLY A 40 16.02 -10.74 9.56
C GLY A 40 14.73 -11.30 8.96
N ARG A 41 14.06 -10.57 8.04
CA ARG A 41 12.84 -11.04 7.36
C ARG A 41 13.02 -12.42 6.72
N GLU A 42 14.12 -12.65 6.02
CA GLU A 42 14.38 -13.93 5.36
C GLU A 42 14.53 -15.09 6.37
N GLU A 43 15.12 -14.82 7.55
CA GLU A 43 15.26 -15.82 8.62
C GLU A 43 13.89 -16.18 9.20
N VAL A 44 13.03 -15.18 9.44
CA VAL A 44 11.66 -15.40 9.89
C VAL A 44 10.87 -16.20 8.84
N LEU A 45 10.93 -15.81 7.57
CA LEU A 45 10.25 -16.50 6.46
C LEU A 45 10.71 -17.96 6.33
N HIS A 46 12.02 -18.18 6.44
CA HIS A 46 12.59 -19.52 6.41
C HIS A 46 12.07 -20.36 7.58
N TYR A 47 12.17 -19.83 8.81
CA TYR A 47 11.70 -20.51 10.02
C TYR A 47 10.22 -20.92 9.93
N VAL A 48 9.33 -20.00 9.55
CA VAL A 48 7.90 -20.32 9.47
C VAL A 48 7.61 -21.32 8.35
N SER A 49 8.32 -21.24 7.22
CA SER A 49 8.15 -22.17 6.10
C SER A 49 8.61 -23.59 6.46
N GLU A 50 9.68 -23.74 7.23
CA GLU A 50 10.13 -25.04 7.74
C GLU A 50 9.19 -25.59 8.81
N LYS A 51 8.70 -24.73 9.70
CA LYS A 51 7.84 -25.13 10.82
C LYS A 51 6.43 -25.55 10.39
N TYR A 52 5.83 -24.82 9.45
CA TYR A 52 4.42 -25.01 9.08
C TYR A 52 4.23 -25.63 7.69
N GLY A 53 5.32 -25.82 6.94
CA GLY A 53 5.32 -26.37 5.58
C GLY A 53 5.28 -25.27 4.52
N LYS A 54 6.11 -25.42 3.47
CA LYS A 54 6.28 -24.42 2.42
C LYS A 54 5.00 -24.09 1.66
N GLU A 55 4.13 -25.07 1.46
CA GLU A 55 2.85 -24.89 0.75
C GLU A 55 1.78 -24.17 1.60
N ASN A 56 1.98 -24.14 2.92
CA ASN A 56 1.04 -23.57 3.89
C ASN A 56 1.38 -22.10 4.24
N VAL A 57 2.48 -21.57 3.69
CA VAL A 57 2.97 -20.23 3.96
C VAL A 57 3.05 -19.45 2.66
N ALA A 58 2.45 -18.26 2.62
CA ALA A 58 2.52 -17.38 1.47
C ALA A 58 2.74 -15.92 1.88
N GLN A 59 3.27 -15.13 0.94
CA GLN A 59 3.42 -13.69 1.10
C GLN A 59 2.16 -12.96 0.64
N ILE A 60 1.79 -11.89 1.35
CA ILE A 60 0.63 -11.08 1.01
C ILE A 60 1.01 -10.04 -0.05
N ILE A 61 0.33 -10.08 -1.19
CA ILE A 61 0.56 -9.16 -2.31
C ILE A 61 0.16 -7.72 -1.95
N THR A 62 0.89 -6.74 -2.48
CA THR A 62 0.48 -5.33 -2.45
C THR A 62 0.19 -4.84 -3.86
N PHE A 63 -0.59 -3.77 -3.99
CA PHE A 63 -0.90 -3.19 -5.30
C PHE A 63 -0.35 -1.78 -5.41
N GLY A 64 0.46 -1.55 -6.44
CA GLY A 64 0.85 -0.21 -6.84
C GLY A 64 -0.31 0.46 -7.55
N THR A 65 -0.77 1.61 -7.05
CA THR A 65 -1.83 2.41 -7.68
C THR A 65 -1.25 3.61 -8.43
N MET A 66 -2.03 4.15 -9.37
CA MET A 66 -1.69 5.35 -10.12
C MET A 66 -1.82 6.60 -9.25
N GLN A 67 -0.76 6.90 -8.49
CA GLN A 67 -0.64 8.10 -7.66
C GLN A 67 -0.61 9.39 -8.50
N PRO A 68 -0.96 10.57 -7.95
CA PRO A 68 -1.15 11.81 -8.71
C PRO A 68 0.02 12.19 -9.64
N LYS A 69 1.26 12.09 -9.16
CA LYS A 69 2.45 12.35 -9.98
C LYS A 69 2.70 11.25 -11.02
N ALA A 70 2.45 10.01 -10.65
CA ALA A 70 2.68 8.86 -11.51
C ALA A 70 1.68 8.85 -12.67
N VAL A 71 0.40 9.11 -12.39
CA VAL A 71 -0.65 9.14 -13.42
C VAL A 71 -0.40 10.27 -14.43
N VAL A 72 0.01 11.47 -13.98
CA VAL A 72 0.37 12.57 -14.91
C VAL A 72 1.54 12.18 -15.81
N ARG A 73 2.57 11.53 -15.26
CA ARG A 73 3.71 11.06 -16.05
C ARG A 73 3.34 9.96 -17.04
N ASP A 74 2.52 9.01 -16.62
CA ASP A 74 2.10 7.88 -17.46
C ASP A 74 1.18 8.33 -18.59
N VAL A 75 0.20 9.21 -18.30
CA VAL A 75 -0.69 9.78 -19.32
C VAL A 75 0.08 10.69 -20.27
N GLY A 76 0.95 11.57 -19.76
CA GLY A 76 1.75 12.44 -20.63
C GLY A 76 2.64 11.65 -21.59
N ARG A 77 3.20 10.52 -21.14
CA ARG A 77 3.93 9.60 -22.02
C ARG A 77 3.02 8.96 -23.07
N ALA A 78 1.80 8.55 -22.70
CA ALA A 78 0.84 7.97 -23.64
C ALA A 78 0.35 8.99 -24.71
N LEU A 79 0.25 10.26 -24.35
CA LEU A 79 -0.06 11.38 -25.25
C LEU A 79 1.16 11.89 -26.05
N ALA A 80 2.29 11.17 -25.99
CA ALA A 80 3.55 11.53 -26.65
C ALA A 80 4.07 12.94 -26.31
N MET A 81 3.76 13.45 -25.11
CA MET A 81 4.30 14.72 -24.63
C MET A 81 5.79 14.59 -24.27
N PRO A 82 6.61 15.64 -24.47
CA PRO A 82 8.00 15.63 -24.05
C PRO A 82 8.15 15.37 -22.54
N TYR A 83 9.00 14.40 -22.16
CA TYR A 83 9.19 14.02 -20.76
C TYR A 83 9.50 15.22 -19.84
N ASN A 84 10.34 16.15 -20.30
CA ASN A 84 10.73 17.34 -19.54
C ASN A 84 9.54 18.26 -19.23
N GLU A 85 8.57 18.34 -20.14
CA GLU A 85 7.36 19.14 -19.94
C GLU A 85 6.44 18.47 -18.91
N VAL A 86 6.19 17.17 -19.10
CA VAL A 86 5.36 16.39 -18.18
C VAL A 86 5.96 16.34 -16.77
N ASP A 87 7.28 16.21 -16.64
CA ASP A 87 7.95 16.21 -15.34
C ASP A 87 7.86 17.57 -14.64
N ARG A 88 7.92 18.70 -15.38
CA ARG A 88 7.68 20.04 -14.82
C ARG A 88 6.26 20.16 -14.27
N ILE A 89 5.27 19.65 -14.99
CA ILE A 89 3.87 19.64 -14.54
C ILE A 89 3.71 18.71 -13.32
N ALA A 90 4.27 17.50 -13.35
CA ALA A 90 4.15 16.55 -12.24
C ALA A 90 4.83 17.05 -10.95
N LYS A 91 5.91 17.85 -11.07
CA LYS A 91 6.59 18.47 -9.92
C LYS A 91 5.76 19.53 -9.21
N LEU A 92 4.75 20.10 -9.87
CA LEU A 92 3.82 21.05 -9.24
C LEU A 92 2.89 20.40 -8.22
N ILE A 93 2.64 19.11 -8.37
CA ILE A 93 1.81 18.37 -7.42
C ILE A 93 2.59 18.25 -6.10
N PRO A 94 2.04 18.68 -4.94
CA PRO A 94 2.73 18.54 -3.67
C PRO A 94 2.93 17.06 -3.27
N ALA A 95 4.02 16.76 -2.57
CA ALA A 95 4.33 15.40 -2.11
C ALA A 95 3.86 15.18 -0.66
N THR A 96 2.54 15.23 -0.44
CA THR A 96 1.95 14.95 0.87
C THR A 96 1.16 13.64 0.87
N LEU A 97 1.06 13.01 2.03
CA LEU A 97 0.31 11.76 2.19
C LEU A 97 -1.17 12.00 1.88
N GLY A 98 -1.78 11.12 1.07
CA GLY A 98 -3.18 11.24 0.67
C GLY A 98 -3.48 12.41 -0.29
N MET A 99 -2.46 12.85 -1.06
CA MET A 99 -2.62 13.81 -2.16
C MET A 99 -3.49 13.21 -3.28
N THR A 100 -4.30 14.06 -3.90
CA THR A 100 -5.09 13.75 -5.11
C THR A 100 -4.93 14.88 -6.11
N LEU A 101 -5.23 14.64 -7.39
CA LEU A 101 -5.23 15.69 -8.41
C LEU A 101 -6.20 16.81 -8.03
N ARG A 102 -7.38 16.48 -7.49
CA ARG A 102 -8.32 17.50 -7.00
C ARG A 102 -7.68 18.43 -5.96
N LYS A 103 -7.07 17.85 -4.91
CA LYS A 103 -6.37 18.63 -3.88
C LYS A 103 -5.18 19.41 -4.45
N ALA A 104 -4.46 18.84 -5.41
CA ALA A 104 -3.33 19.51 -6.04
C ALA A 104 -3.77 20.79 -6.75
N PHE A 105 -4.90 20.77 -7.46
CA PHE A 105 -5.47 21.96 -8.13
C PHE A 105 -5.97 23.02 -7.13
N GLU A 106 -6.45 22.61 -5.96
CA GLU A 106 -6.85 23.54 -4.89
C GLU A 106 -5.62 24.22 -4.25
N LEU A 107 -4.49 23.52 -4.16
CA LEU A 107 -3.28 23.99 -3.47
C LEU A 107 -2.28 24.71 -4.40
N GLU A 108 -2.28 24.42 -5.70
CA GLU A 108 -1.33 24.98 -6.66
C GLU A 108 -2.09 25.60 -7.86
N PRO A 109 -2.38 26.92 -7.81
CA PRO A 109 -3.10 27.63 -8.86
C PRO A 109 -2.48 27.52 -10.25
N ARG A 110 -1.14 27.37 -10.34
CA ARG A 110 -0.43 27.24 -11.62
C ARG A 110 -0.88 26.03 -12.43
N LEU A 111 -1.37 24.96 -11.78
CA LEU A 111 -1.95 23.81 -12.48
C LEU A 111 -3.21 24.19 -13.24
N GLY A 112 -4.06 25.04 -12.65
CA GLY A 112 -5.26 25.58 -13.30
C GLY A 112 -4.92 26.51 -14.46
N ASP A 113 -3.93 27.38 -14.31
CA ASP A 113 -3.47 28.27 -15.38
C ASP A 113 -2.92 27.47 -16.57
N LEU A 114 -2.02 26.50 -16.32
CA LEU A 114 -1.48 25.62 -17.37
C LEU A 114 -2.58 24.82 -18.09
N GLN A 115 -3.59 24.35 -17.35
CA GLN A 115 -4.72 23.63 -17.93
C GLN A 115 -5.55 24.52 -18.85
N ARG A 116 -5.79 25.78 -18.47
CA ARG A 116 -6.59 26.73 -19.26
C ARG A 116 -5.85 27.19 -20.52
N ASP A 117 -4.54 27.38 -20.41
CA ASP A 117 -3.75 28.03 -21.45
C ASP A 117 -3.22 27.05 -22.51
N ASN A 118 -3.26 25.73 -22.25
CA ASN A 118 -2.78 24.69 -23.17
C ASN A 118 -3.78 23.53 -23.31
N PRO A 119 -4.42 23.35 -24.49
CA PRO A 119 -5.36 22.25 -24.75
C PRO A 119 -4.77 20.85 -24.54
N GLN A 120 -3.48 20.64 -24.79
CA GLN A 120 -2.82 19.35 -24.58
C GLN A 120 -2.67 19.02 -23.09
N ILE A 121 -2.45 20.04 -22.25
CA ILE A 121 -2.42 19.89 -20.78
C ILE A 121 -3.85 19.68 -20.24
N GLN A 122 -4.85 20.27 -20.88
CA GLN A 122 -6.25 19.99 -20.57
C GLN A 122 -6.59 18.51 -20.77
N GLU A 123 -6.29 17.96 -21.94
CA GLU A 123 -6.51 16.55 -22.25
C GLU A 123 -5.75 15.63 -21.27
N LEU A 124 -4.48 15.97 -20.97
CA LEU A 124 -3.66 15.27 -19.98
C LEU A 124 -4.38 15.14 -18.63
N PHE A 125 -4.93 16.22 -18.09
CA PHE A 125 -5.60 16.18 -16.78
C PHE A 125 -7.00 15.58 -16.82
N GLU A 126 -7.72 15.68 -17.94
CA GLU A 126 -8.99 14.99 -18.13
C GLU A 126 -8.81 13.47 -18.05
N VAL A 127 -7.83 12.93 -18.78
CA VAL A 127 -7.50 11.50 -18.74
C VAL A 127 -6.91 11.11 -17.38
N ALA A 128 -5.99 11.92 -16.83
CA ALA A 128 -5.36 11.60 -15.55
C ALA A 128 -6.35 11.53 -14.38
N ARG A 129 -7.41 12.35 -14.38
CA ARG A 129 -8.47 12.29 -13.36
C ARG A 129 -9.27 10.99 -13.40
N VAL A 130 -9.44 10.39 -14.60
CA VAL A 130 -10.12 9.10 -14.76
C VAL A 130 -9.24 7.95 -14.28
N LEU A 131 -7.93 8.05 -14.48
CA LEU A 131 -6.98 6.98 -14.15
C LEU A 131 -6.39 7.06 -12.74
N GLU A 132 -6.52 8.20 -12.06
CA GLU A 132 -6.03 8.39 -10.69
C GLU A 132 -6.59 7.30 -9.76
N GLY A 133 -5.69 6.66 -9.01
CA GLY A 133 -6.06 5.63 -8.02
C GLY A 133 -6.30 4.24 -8.60
N LEU A 134 -6.35 4.07 -9.93
CA LEU A 134 -6.47 2.73 -10.52
C LEU A 134 -5.26 1.85 -10.18
N THR A 135 -5.51 0.55 -10.03
CA THR A 135 -4.45 -0.43 -9.79
C THR A 135 -3.61 -0.61 -11.04
N ARG A 136 -2.28 -0.48 -10.90
CA ARG A 136 -1.32 -0.50 -12.01
C ARG A 136 -0.60 -1.84 -12.12
N HIS A 137 -0.14 -2.39 -11.00
CA HIS A 137 0.61 -3.64 -10.97
C HIS A 137 0.58 -4.28 -9.59
N ALA A 138 0.82 -5.59 -9.56
CA ALA A 138 1.20 -6.30 -8.35
C ALA A 138 2.60 -5.88 -7.90
N SER A 139 2.76 -5.56 -6.62
CA SER A 139 4.03 -5.24 -5.98
C SER A 139 4.46 -6.39 -5.09
N THR A 140 5.74 -6.73 -5.17
CA THR A 140 6.40 -7.85 -4.48
C THR A 140 6.96 -7.47 -3.11
N HIS A 141 6.91 -6.19 -2.73
CA HIS A 141 7.10 -5.81 -1.33
C HIS A 141 5.87 -6.26 -0.55
N ALA A 142 5.93 -7.50 -0.07
CA ALA A 142 4.82 -8.11 0.64
C ALA A 142 4.51 -7.33 1.91
N ALA A 143 3.23 -7.06 2.14
CA ALA A 143 2.76 -6.38 3.34
C ALA A 143 2.88 -7.28 4.59
N GLY A 144 2.96 -8.60 4.40
CA GLY A 144 3.03 -9.57 5.48
C GLY A 144 3.18 -11.01 4.96
N VAL A 145 3.14 -11.95 5.89
CA VAL A 145 3.13 -13.39 5.64
C VAL A 145 1.83 -13.98 6.19
N VAL A 146 1.19 -14.85 5.41
CA VAL A 146 0.02 -15.61 5.83
C VAL A 146 0.42 -17.06 6.08
N LEU A 147 -0.14 -17.65 7.13
CA LEU A 147 0.05 -19.04 7.50
C LEU A 147 -1.32 -19.70 7.53
N ALA A 148 -1.41 -20.89 6.95
CA ALA A 148 -2.61 -21.72 6.97
C ALA A 148 -2.31 -23.11 7.54
N ASP A 149 -3.36 -23.84 7.89
CA ASP A 149 -3.33 -25.24 8.32
C ASP A 149 -3.29 -26.25 7.16
N GLN A 150 -3.63 -25.79 5.95
CA GLN A 150 -3.59 -26.54 4.70
C GLN A 150 -2.84 -25.73 3.62
N PRO A 151 -2.50 -26.33 2.46
CA PRO A 151 -1.87 -25.59 1.38
C PRO A 151 -2.68 -24.34 1.02
N ILE A 152 -2.00 -23.20 0.84
CA ILE A 152 -2.64 -21.89 0.63
C ILE A 152 -3.62 -21.91 -0.55
N VAL A 153 -3.32 -22.73 -1.56
CA VAL A 153 -4.13 -22.92 -2.77
C VAL A 153 -5.52 -23.50 -2.52
N GLU A 154 -5.75 -24.16 -1.38
CA GLU A 154 -7.08 -24.62 -0.97
C GLU A 154 -7.99 -23.45 -0.56
N TYR A 155 -7.40 -22.33 -0.15
CA TYR A 155 -8.13 -21.12 0.26
C TYR A 155 -8.13 -20.03 -0.80
N MET A 156 -7.00 -19.83 -1.50
CA MET A 156 -6.83 -18.70 -2.42
C MET A 156 -5.79 -18.96 -3.52
N PRO A 157 -5.95 -18.36 -4.71
CA PRO A 157 -4.96 -18.46 -5.78
C PRO A 157 -3.68 -17.68 -5.44
N LEU A 158 -2.55 -18.12 -6.00
CA LEU A 158 -1.25 -17.47 -5.84
C LEU A 158 -0.87 -16.65 -7.08
N TYR A 159 -0.24 -15.49 -6.86
CA TYR A 159 0.42 -14.71 -7.90
C TYR A 159 1.93 -14.94 -7.83
N ARG A 160 2.54 -15.29 -8.96
CA ARG A 160 4.00 -15.41 -9.09
C ARG A 160 4.53 -14.17 -9.81
N GLY A 161 5.39 -13.40 -9.14
CA GLY A 161 6.12 -12.32 -9.79
C GLY A 161 7.00 -12.86 -10.92
N GLN A 162 7.15 -12.07 -11.99
CA GLN A 162 8.16 -12.30 -13.02
C GLN A 162 9.54 -11.83 -12.55
#